data_AF-A0A7K2KXA6-F1
#
_entry.id   AF-A0A7K2KXA6-F1
#
_cell.length_a   1.000
_cell.length_b   1.000
_cell.length_c   1.000
_cell.angle_alpha   90.00
_cell.angle_beta   90.00
_cell.angle_gamma   90.00
#
_symmetry.space_group_name_H-M   'P 1'
#
loop_
_entity.id
_entity.type
_entity.pdbx_description
1 polymer ?
#
loop_
_entity_poly.entity_id
_entity_poly.type
_entity_poly.pdbx_seq_one_letter_code
_entity_poly.pdbx_strand_id
1 'polypeptide(L)' 'MSTKDLVPAPVGPVDVEQAEAALVERYPRLVRIAYLVLPPSLGRNRRVLTAHALVQRSLPRRRVAGP' A
#
# COMPACT_ATOMS: atom_id res chain seq x y z
N MET A 1 -2.83 -35.40 12.89
CA MET A 1 -3.30 -34.15 12.27
C MET A 1 -3.44 -33.10 13.37
N SER A 2 -2.37 -32.36 13.65
CA SER A 2 -2.34 -31.36 14.73
C SER A 2 -2.57 -29.97 14.15
N THR A 3 -3.83 -29.56 14.09
CA THR A 3 -4.27 -28.20 13.79
C THR A 3 -4.33 -27.40 15.09
N LYS A 4 -3.17 -27.06 15.68
CA LYS A 4 -3.12 -26.26 16.91
C LYS A 4 -2.43 -24.89 16.78
N ASP A 5 -1.86 -24.55 15.64
CA ASP A 5 -1.01 -23.35 15.51
C ASP A 5 -1.58 -22.24 14.61
N LEU A 6 -2.89 -22.03 14.59
CA LEU A 6 -3.48 -20.82 13.99
C LEU A 6 -4.12 -19.92 15.04
N VAL A 7 -3.38 -19.61 16.10
CA VAL A 7 -3.66 -18.41 16.87
C VAL A 7 -3.01 -17.26 16.09
N PRO A 8 -3.77 -16.34 15.47
CA PRO A 8 -3.15 -15.13 14.94
C PRO A 8 -2.46 -14.45 16.12
N ALA A 9 -1.13 -14.33 16.03
CA ALA A 9 -0.34 -13.63 17.04
C ALA A 9 -1.01 -12.28 17.33
N PRO A 10 -1.05 -11.84 18.60
CA PRO A 10 -1.58 -10.52 18.91
C PRO A 10 -0.84 -9.51 18.04
N VAL A 11 -1.60 -8.78 17.21
CA VAL A 11 -1.09 -7.64 16.45
C VAL A 11 -0.72 -6.57 17.46
N GLY A 12 0.47 -6.72 18.05
CA GLY A 12 1.13 -5.65 18.78
C GLY A 12 1.31 -4.44 17.85
N PRO A 13 1.67 -3.27 18.41
CA PRO A 13 1.92 -2.09 17.59
C PRO A 13 2.90 -2.45 16.46
N VAL A 14 2.42 -2.39 15.22
CA VAL A 14 3.23 -2.68 14.03
C VAL A 14 4.24 -1.55 13.92
N ASP A 15 5.53 -1.90 13.89
CA ASP A 15 6.58 -0.93 13.67
C ASP A 15 6.37 -0.22 12.34
N VAL A 16 6.54 1.10 12.32
CA VAL A 16 6.25 1.93 11.14
C VAL A 16 7.13 1.51 9.97
N GLU A 17 8.38 1.15 10.23
CA GLU A 17 9.31 0.67 9.21
C GLU A 17 8.88 -0.69 8.63
N GLN A 18 8.42 -1.60 9.49
CA GLN A 18 7.86 -2.89 9.06
C GLN A 18 6.57 -2.72 8.23
N ALA A 19 5.69 -1.79 8.64
CA ALA A 19 4.49 -1.45 7.89
C ALA A 19 4.84 -0.83 6.52
N GLU A 20 5.82 0.06 6.47
CA GLU A 20 6.31 0.68 5.23
C GLU A 20 6.92 -0.38 4.29
N ALA A 21 7.76 -1.29 4.80
CA ALA A 21 8.36 -2.36 4.00
C ALA A 21 7.29 -3.28 3.39
N ALA A 22 6.29 -3.68 4.18
CA ALA A 22 5.19 -4.51 3.71
C ALA A 22 4.33 -3.81 2.63
N LEU A 23 4.23 -2.48 2.68
CA LEU A 23 3.55 -1.65 1.68
C LEU A 23 4.38 -1.49 0.41
N VAL A 24 5.70 -1.30 0.52
CA VAL A 24 6.62 -1.22 -0.63
C VAL A 24 6.60 -2.54 -1.42
N GLU A 25 6.64 -3.68 -0.75
CA GLU A 25 6.50 -4.99 -1.38
C GLU A 25 5.17 -5.17 -2.13
N ARG A 26 4.09 -4.52 -1.64
CA ARG A 26 2.76 -4.57 -2.28
C ARG A 26 2.47 -3.40 -3.21
N TYR A 27 3.42 -2.49 -3.40
CA TYR A 27 3.24 -1.27 -4.18
C TYR A 27 2.74 -1.53 -5.61
N PRO A 28 3.28 -2.52 -6.37
CA PRO A 28 2.76 -2.81 -7.72
C PRO A 28 1.28 -3.21 -7.73
N ARG A 29 0.83 -3.94 -6.69
CA ARG A 29 -0.56 -4.36 -6.55
C ARG A 29 -1.47 -3.17 -6.24
N LEU A 30 -1.05 -2.27 -5.37
CA LEU A 30 -1.79 -1.04 -5.05
C LEU A 30 -1.95 -0.15 -6.29
N VAL A 31 -0.87 0.03 -7.06
CA VAL A 31 -0.89 0.81 -8.30
C VAL A 31 -1.84 0.18 -9.32
N ARG A 32 -1.87 -1.15 -9.39
CA ARG A 32 -2.77 -1.85 -10.31
C ARG A 32 -4.25 -1.63 -9.95
N ILE A 33 -4.60 -1.65 -8.66
CA ILE A 33 -5.96 -1.34 -8.21
C ILE A 33 -6.32 0.10 -8.59
N ALA A 34 -5.43 1.06 -8.29
CA ALA A 34 -5.64 2.46 -8.64
C ALA A 34 -5.77 2.68 -10.16
N TYR A 35 -5.03 1.95 -10.98
CA TYR A 35 -5.10 2.05 -12.45
C TYR A 35 -6.41 1.49 -13.03
N LEU A 36 -7.00 0.48 -12.40
CA LEU A 36 -8.24 -0.17 -12.85
C LEU A 36 -9.49 0.68 -12.58
N VAL A 37 -9.46 1.55 -11.57
CA VAL A 37 -10.58 2.45 -11.24
C VAL A 37 -10.58 3.75 -12.06
N LEU A 38 -9.52 4.03 -12.82
CA LEU A 38 -9.43 5.23 -13.63
C LEU A 38 -10.14 5.07 -14.99
N PRO A 39 -10.88 6.12 -15.45
CA PRO A 39 -11.60 6.05 -16.70
C PRO A 39 -10.66 5.86 -17.90
N PRO A 40 -11.05 5.06 -18.92
CA PRO A 40 -10.21 4.78 -20.08
C PRO A 40 -9.94 6.02 -20.94
N SER A 41 -10.79 7.06 -20.85
CA SER A 41 -10.66 8.34 -21.56
C SER A 41 -9.40 9.14 -21.19
N LEU A 42 -8.77 8.87 -20.05
CA LEU A 42 -7.52 9.52 -19.63
C LEU A 42 -6.33 9.14 -20.52
N GLY A 43 -6.42 8.05 -21.29
CA GLY A 43 -5.28 7.50 -22.04
C GLY A 43 -4.27 6.79 -21.14
N ARG A 44 -3.47 5.87 -21.72
CA ARG A 44 -2.60 4.95 -20.96
C ARG A 44 -1.59 5.67 -20.06
N ASN A 45 -0.89 6.67 -20.59
CA ASN A 45 0.19 7.35 -19.87
C ASN A 45 -0.32 8.15 -18.67
N ARG A 46 -1.40 8.92 -18.83
CA ARG A 46 -2.00 9.67 -17.70
C ARG A 46 -2.54 8.72 -16.65
N ARG A 47 -3.17 7.61 -17.04
CA ARG A 47 -3.67 6.62 -16.07
C ARG A 47 -2.57 6.03 -15.20
N VAL A 48 -1.40 5.74 -15.77
CA VAL A 48 -0.25 5.24 -15.01
C VAL A 48 0.21 6.27 -13.97
N LEU A 49 0.42 7.52 -14.41
CA LEU A 49 0.89 8.59 -13.51
C LEU A 49 -0.14 8.90 -12.41
N THR A 50 -1.43 8.97 -12.76
CA THR A 50 -2.51 9.20 -11.78
C THR A 50 -2.62 8.04 -10.80
N ALA A 51 -2.48 6.79 -11.25
CA ALA A 51 -2.50 5.63 -10.37
C ALA A 51 -1.36 5.67 -9.35
N HIS A 52 -0.14 6.01 -9.80
CA HIS A 52 0.99 6.20 -8.89
C HIS A 52 0.75 7.33 -7.90
N ALA A 53 0.24 8.48 -8.35
CA ALA A 53 -0.06 9.61 -7.49
C ALA A 53 -1.12 9.28 -6.41
N LEU A 54 -2.14 8.49 -6.77
CA LEU A 54 -3.16 8.03 -5.82
C LEU A 54 -2.56 7.13 -4.74
N VAL A 55 -1.73 6.16 -5.13
CA VAL A 55 -1.08 5.27 -4.16
C VAL A 55 -0.14 6.07 -3.25
N GLN A 56 0.71 6.93 -3.81
CA GLN A 56 1.62 7.78 -3.04
C GLN A 56 0.90 8.70 -2.05
N ARG A 57 -0.30 9.19 -2.40
CA ARG A 57 -1.13 10.00 -1.49
C ARG A 57 -1.79 9.17 -0.39
N SER A 58 -2.06 7.90 -0.65
CA SER A 58 -2.64 6.97 0.34
C SER A 58 -1.63 6.43 1.33
N LEU A 59 -0.34 6.40 0.96
CA LEU A 59 0.74 6.02 1.87
C LEU A 59 0.94 7.13 2.91
N PRO A 60 1.22 6.77 4.18
CA PRO A 60 1.64 7.74 5.17
C PRO A 60 2.93 8.40 4.66
N ARG A 61 2.85 9.67 4.23
CA ARG A 61 4.05 10.50 4.07
C ARG A 61 4.66 10.53 5.46
N ARG A 62 5.89 10.03 5.59
CA ARG A 62 6.76 10.21 6.76
C ARG A 62 6.67 11.68 7.18
N ARG A 63 5.75 12.00 8.09
CA ARG A 63 5.78 13.26 8.79
C ARG A 63 7.00 13.08 9.65
N VAL A 64 8.10 13.72 9.27
CA VAL A 64 9.10 14.09 10.25
C VAL A 64 8.28 14.80 11.33
N ALA A 65 8.07 14.13 12.46
CA ALA A 65 7.60 14.79 13.65
C ALA A 65 8.67 15.84 13.91
N GLY A 66 8.39 17.08 13.49
CA GLY A 66 9.23 18.20 13.86
C GLY A 66 9.25 18.29 15.38
N PRO A 67 10.38 18.74 15.97
CA PRO A 67 10.52 18.87 17.41
C PRO A 67 9.41 19.74 18.03
#